data_AF-D3R038-F1
#
_entry.id   AF-D3R038-F1
#
_cell.length_a   1.000
_cell.length_b   1.000
_cell.length_c   1.000
_cell.angle_alpha   90.00
_cell.angle_beta   90.00
_cell.angle_gamma   90.00
#
_symmetry.space_group_name_H-M   'P 1'
#
loop_
_entity.id
_entity.type
_entity.pdbx_description
1 polymer ?
#
loop_
_entity_poly.entity_id
_entity_poly.type
_entity_poly.pdbx_seq_one_letter_code
_entity_poly.pdbx_strand_id
1 'polypeptide(L)'
;MKIDIIYHSLTGCTKKVAQAIYDGLDSLKQWPDIPVAEKRLLDFKQKPECAAADYVALGYYVTQGSMDEQFQAWLPHLAGKRVFVFCTLAYFADSEHAFTAIRNGVNLVKAAGAEVIGSYVCNGALDPQMIEKFKRAAKTMGDGAVAREHAYTPEKGLRYELFKSHPTAAECALASERFNERLVLSERVAHLAAPGSHLQ
;
A
#
# COMPACT_ATOMS: atom_id res chain seq x y z
N MET A 1 -10.91 -0.70 18.75
CA MET A 1 -10.06 -1.50 17.82
C MET A 1 -8.57 -1.22 18.01
N LYS A 2 -7.72 -2.18 17.66
CA LYS A 2 -6.25 -2.10 17.56
C LYS A 2 -5.81 -2.16 16.09
N ILE A 3 -4.87 -1.30 15.71
CA ILE A 3 -4.52 -1.10 14.30
C ILE A 3 -3.00 -1.18 14.10
N ASP A 4 -2.56 -2.01 13.17
CA ASP A 4 -1.18 -2.04 12.69
C ASP A 4 -1.08 -1.47 11.29
N ILE A 5 -0.14 -0.55 11.07
CA ILE A 5 0.26 -0.09 9.74
C ILE A 5 1.60 -0.74 9.45
N ILE A 6 1.59 -1.78 8.60
CA ILE A 6 2.78 -2.55 8.25
C ILE A 6 3.19 -2.19 6.84
N TYR A 7 4.44 -1.74 6.66
CA TYR A 7 4.91 -1.33 5.34
C TYR A 7 6.21 -2.04 4.94
N HIS A 8 6.34 -2.34 3.66
CA HIS A 8 7.59 -2.73 3.01
C HIS A 8 8.00 -1.66 2.01
N SER A 9 9.21 -1.09 2.18
CA SER A 9 9.65 0.07 1.41
C SER A 9 11.09 -0.02 0.95
N LEU A 10 11.28 0.23 -0.35
CA LEU A 10 12.60 0.29 -0.99
C LEU A 10 13.17 1.72 -0.97
N THR A 11 12.42 2.70 -1.49
CA THR A 11 12.85 4.10 -1.66
C THR A 11 12.28 5.05 -0.60
N GLY A 12 11.51 4.53 0.36
CA GLY A 12 10.82 5.34 1.38
C GLY A 12 9.42 5.82 0.97
N CYS A 13 9.01 5.65 -0.29
CA CYS A 13 7.66 6.02 -0.76
C CYS A 13 6.56 5.32 0.03
N THR A 14 6.59 3.99 0.13
CA THR A 14 5.61 3.23 0.92
C THR A 14 5.60 3.64 2.39
N LYS A 15 6.78 3.89 2.98
CA LYS A 15 6.90 4.38 4.36
C LYS A 15 6.19 5.73 4.54
N LYS A 16 6.33 6.63 3.57
CA LYS A 16 5.69 7.95 3.58
C LYS A 16 4.15 7.84 3.56
N VAL A 17 3.59 6.94 2.75
CA VAL A 17 2.15 6.66 2.75
C VAL A 17 1.72 6.02 4.07
N ALA A 18 2.49 5.05 4.57
CA ALA A 18 2.22 4.39 5.84
C ALA A 18 2.19 5.37 7.02
N GLN A 19 3.14 6.31 7.08
CA GLN A 19 3.17 7.37 8.07
C GLN A 19 1.92 8.25 7.99
N ALA A 20 1.51 8.66 6.79
CA ALA A 20 0.32 9.49 6.61
C ALA A 20 -0.97 8.76 7.05
N ILE A 21 -1.09 7.46 6.74
CA ILE A 21 -2.18 6.61 7.23
C ILE A 21 -2.18 6.55 8.77
N TYR A 22 -1.01 6.32 9.37
CA TYR A 22 -0.86 6.26 10.83
C TYR A 22 -1.23 7.57 11.53
N ASP A 23 -0.75 8.71 11.01
CA ASP A 23 -1.01 10.03 11.57
C ASP A 23 -2.49 10.38 11.42
N GLY A 24 -3.08 10.14 10.25
CA GLY A 24 -4.45 10.50 9.97
C GLY A 24 -5.51 9.66 10.69
N LEU A 25 -5.13 8.57 11.37
CA LEU A 25 -6.01 7.90 12.35
C LEU A 25 -6.49 8.86 13.45
N ASP A 26 -5.77 9.95 13.73
CA ASP A 26 -6.20 10.95 14.72
C ASP A 26 -7.49 11.67 14.30
N SER A 27 -7.81 11.71 13.00
CA SER A 27 -9.07 12.25 12.50
C SER A 27 -10.29 11.39 12.87
N LEU A 28 -10.10 10.13 13.28
CA LEU A 28 -11.19 9.27 13.76
C LEU A 28 -11.84 9.81 15.04
N LYS A 29 -11.21 10.76 15.75
CA LYS A 29 -11.82 11.44 16.91
C LYS A 29 -13.14 12.14 16.59
N GLN A 30 -13.42 12.47 15.32
CA GLN A 30 -14.73 13.00 14.90
C GLN A 30 -15.84 11.92 14.90
N TRP A 31 -15.48 10.64 15.01
CA TRP A 31 -16.38 9.47 15.11
C TRP A 31 -16.18 8.82 16.50
N PRO A 32 -16.76 9.38 17.57
CA PRO A 32 -16.52 8.91 18.94
C PRO A 32 -16.99 7.47 19.19
N ASP A 33 -17.89 6.95 18.34
CA ASP A 33 -18.33 5.55 18.29
C ASP A 33 -17.24 4.57 17.82
N ILE A 34 -16.13 5.07 17.27
CA ILE A 34 -15.06 4.29 16.65
C ILE A 34 -13.73 4.45 17.42
N PRO A 35 -13.60 3.90 18.64
CA PRO A 35 -12.41 4.10 19.47
C PRO A 35 -11.19 3.32 18.96
N VAL A 36 -10.08 4.02 18.74
CA VAL A 36 -8.76 3.42 18.50
C VAL A 36 -8.06 3.24 19.85
N ALA A 37 -7.95 1.99 20.31
CA ALA A 37 -7.29 1.65 21.56
C ALA A 37 -5.76 1.64 21.41
N GLU A 38 -5.27 1.24 20.24
CA GLU A 38 -3.84 1.11 19.95
C GLU A 38 -3.61 1.31 18.46
N LYS A 39 -2.57 2.08 18.10
CA LYS A 39 -2.07 2.16 16.72
C LYS A 39 -0.55 1.98 16.69
N ARG A 40 -0.03 1.17 15.78
CA ARG A 40 1.42 0.93 15.60
C ARG A 40 1.84 1.13 14.15
N LEU A 41 3.00 1.75 13.93
CA LEU A 41 3.63 1.85 12.62
C LEU A 41 4.86 0.94 12.57
N LEU A 42 4.83 -0.05 11.69
CA LEU A 42 5.74 -1.20 11.72
C LEU A 42 6.43 -1.40 10.37
N ASP A 43 7.75 -1.49 10.40
CA ASP A 43 8.56 -1.79 9.22
C ASP A 43 8.65 -3.30 9.00
N PHE A 44 8.24 -3.79 7.83
CA PHE A 44 8.30 -5.21 7.49
C PHE A 44 9.71 -5.80 7.61
N LYS A 45 10.77 -4.99 7.47
CA LYS A 45 12.16 -5.45 7.67
C LYS A 45 12.40 -6.05 9.06
N GLN A 46 11.59 -5.67 10.05
CA GLN A 46 11.65 -6.20 11.41
C GLN A 46 10.81 -7.46 11.61
N LYS A 47 10.09 -7.92 10.58
CA LYS A 47 9.16 -9.07 10.61
C LYS A 47 8.19 -8.98 11.80
N PRO A 48 7.40 -7.91 11.89
CA PRO A 48 6.55 -7.67 13.05
C PRO A 48 5.49 -8.77 13.21
N GLU A 49 5.02 -8.96 14.44
CA GLU A 49 3.81 -9.72 14.73
C GLU A 49 2.58 -8.80 14.70
N CYS A 50 1.48 -9.30 14.13
CA CYS A 50 0.20 -8.59 14.03
C CYS A 50 -0.97 -9.36 14.64
N ALA A 51 -0.71 -10.38 15.48
CA ALA A 51 -1.75 -11.23 16.06
C ALA A 51 -2.75 -10.43 16.93
N ALA A 52 -2.28 -9.36 17.60
CA ALA A 52 -3.10 -8.52 18.47
C ALA A 52 -3.91 -7.45 17.72
N ALA A 53 -3.68 -7.22 16.43
CA ALA A 53 -4.39 -6.20 15.66
C ALA A 53 -5.76 -6.71 15.19
N ASP A 54 -6.75 -5.82 15.21
CA ASP A 54 -8.05 -6.04 14.59
C ASP A 54 -7.98 -5.69 13.10
N TYR A 55 -7.27 -4.60 12.79
CA TYR A 55 -7.07 -4.08 11.44
C TYR A 55 -5.59 -3.95 11.09
N VAL A 56 -5.26 -4.26 9.84
CA VAL A 56 -3.92 -4.06 9.29
C VAL A 56 -4.00 -3.20 8.03
N ALA A 57 -3.30 -2.07 8.00
CA ALA A 57 -2.98 -1.39 6.75
C ALA A 57 -1.65 -1.95 6.21
N LEU A 58 -1.71 -2.74 5.14
CA LEU A 58 -0.57 -3.46 4.57
C LEU A 58 -0.05 -2.76 3.31
N GLY A 59 1.16 -2.21 3.41
CA GLY A 59 1.81 -1.43 2.36
C GLY A 59 2.98 -2.15 1.69
N TYR A 60 3.09 -2.11 0.37
CA TYR A 60 4.30 -2.56 -0.34
C TYR A 60 4.72 -1.62 -1.48
N TYR A 61 6.00 -1.65 -1.84
CA TYR A 61 6.44 -1.12 -3.14
C TYR A 61 6.18 -2.16 -4.22
N VAL A 62 5.73 -1.73 -5.39
CA VAL A 62 5.49 -2.62 -6.53
C VAL A 62 6.82 -3.04 -7.14
N THR A 63 7.01 -4.35 -7.30
CA THR A 63 8.06 -4.99 -8.08
C THR A 63 7.43 -6.05 -8.97
N GLN A 64 7.78 -6.08 -10.26
CA GLN A 64 7.23 -7.03 -11.24
C GLN A 64 5.69 -7.10 -11.23
N GLY A 65 5.00 -5.98 -10.96
CA GLY A 65 3.54 -5.93 -10.90
C GLY A 65 2.92 -6.58 -9.66
N SER A 66 3.68 -6.77 -8.57
CA SER A 66 3.17 -7.25 -7.28
C SER A 66 4.10 -6.83 -6.13
N MET A 67 4.02 -7.51 -4.99
CA MET A 67 5.00 -7.44 -3.89
C MET A 67 6.11 -8.50 -4.06
N ASP A 68 7.24 -8.32 -3.38
CA ASP A 68 8.33 -9.29 -3.44
C ASP A 68 8.03 -10.62 -2.73
N GLU A 69 8.81 -11.66 -3.02
CA GLU A 69 8.61 -13.00 -2.48
C GLU A 69 8.71 -13.05 -0.95
N GLN A 70 9.58 -12.22 -0.35
CA GLN A 70 9.73 -12.18 1.09
C GLN A 70 8.45 -11.70 1.77
N PHE A 71 7.81 -10.66 1.21
CA PHE A 71 6.56 -10.14 1.75
C PHE A 71 5.40 -11.10 1.49
N GLN A 72 5.37 -11.76 0.32
CA GLN A 72 4.37 -12.81 0.04
C GLN A 72 4.44 -13.97 1.04
N ALA A 73 5.65 -14.44 1.36
CA ALA A 73 5.85 -15.53 2.32
C ALA A 73 5.39 -15.18 3.75
N TRP A 74 5.27 -13.90 4.08
CA TRP A 74 4.82 -13.45 5.40
C TRP A 74 3.29 -13.30 5.52
N LEU A 75 2.56 -13.20 4.40
CA LEU A 75 1.10 -13.00 4.38
C LEU A 75 0.26 -13.98 5.23
N PRO A 76 0.64 -15.26 5.47
CA PRO A 76 -0.13 -16.14 6.33
C PRO A 76 -0.40 -15.60 7.76
N HIS A 77 0.41 -14.65 8.26
CA HIS A 77 0.17 -13.99 9.55
C HIS A 77 -1.09 -13.10 9.56
N LEU A 78 -1.66 -12.81 8.39
CA LEU A 78 -2.87 -11.98 8.22
C LEU A 78 -4.16 -12.81 8.24
N ALA A 79 -4.09 -14.14 8.36
CA ALA A 79 -5.28 -14.98 8.37
C ALA A 79 -6.30 -14.52 9.43
N GLY A 80 -7.56 -14.33 9.01
CA GLY A 80 -8.64 -13.84 9.87
C GLY A 80 -8.58 -12.35 10.20
N LYS A 81 -7.62 -11.58 9.67
CA LYS A 81 -7.52 -10.13 9.88
C LYS A 81 -8.30 -9.34 8.84
N ARG A 82 -8.70 -8.12 9.20
CA ARG A 82 -9.23 -7.12 8.27
C ARG A 82 -8.10 -6.27 7.73
N VAL A 83 -7.88 -6.31 6.42
CA VAL A 83 -6.69 -5.74 5.78
C VAL A 83 -7.07 -4.68 4.77
N PHE A 84 -6.50 -3.49 4.92
CA PHE A 84 -6.49 -2.45 3.90
C PHE A 84 -5.16 -2.54 3.14
N VAL A 85 -5.20 -2.79 1.84
CA VAL A 85 -3.98 -3.03 1.05
C VAL A 85 -3.58 -1.76 0.31
N PHE A 86 -2.37 -1.26 0.47
CA PHE A 86 -1.88 -0.14 -0.33
C PHE A 86 -0.55 -0.46 -1.01
N CYS A 87 -0.29 0.17 -2.15
CA CYS A 87 1.00 0.06 -2.80
C CYS A 87 1.50 1.38 -3.38
N THR A 88 2.83 1.46 -3.52
CA THR A 88 3.48 2.55 -4.26
C THR A 88 4.19 2.00 -5.49
N LEU A 89 4.11 2.72 -6.61
CA LEU A 89 4.79 2.34 -7.84
C LEU A 89 5.40 3.54 -8.55
N ALA A 90 6.54 3.35 -9.20
CA ALA A 90 7.23 4.39 -9.97
C ALA A 90 6.59 4.64 -11.35
N TYR A 91 5.26 4.69 -11.38
CA TYR A 91 4.41 4.82 -12.55
C TYR A 91 3.05 5.41 -12.16
N PHE A 92 2.25 5.82 -13.13
CA PHE A 92 0.95 6.43 -12.89
C PHE A 92 -0.02 5.47 -12.18
N ALA A 93 -0.61 5.91 -11.07
CA ALA A 93 -1.54 5.15 -10.22
C ALA A 93 -2.89 4.84 -10.87
N ASP A 94 -3.24 5.55 -11.95
CA ASP A 94 -4.44 5.35 -12.76
C ASP A 94 -4.20 4.46 -14.00
N SER A 95 -3.02 3.85 -14.10
CA SER A 95 -2.68 2.96 -15.23
C SER A 95 -3.16 1.53 -15.03
N GLU A 96 -3.32 0.79 -16.14
CA GLU A 96 -3.57 -0.66 -16.12
C GLU A 96 -2.52 -1.45 -15.31
N HIS A 97 -1.26 -1.00 -15.34
CA HIS A 97 -0.19 -1.59 -14.56
C HIS A 97 -0.43 -1.41 -13.05
N ALA A 98 -0.84 -0.21 -12.63
CA ALA A 98 -1.20 0.10 -11.26
C ALA A 98 -2.40 -0.75 -10.77
N PHE A 99 -3.46 -0.81 -11.58
CA PHE A 99 -4.66 -1.59 -11.25
C PHE A 99 -4.37 -3.08 -11.16
N THR A 100 -3.54 -3.60 -12.07
CA THR A 100 -3.10 -5.00 -12.01
C THR A 100 -2.25 -5.25 -10.77
N ALA A 101 -1.33 -4.34 -10.44
CA ALA A 101 -0.44 -4.51 -9.29
C ALA A 101 -1.22 -4.57 -7.96
N ILE A 102 -2.15 -3.64 -7.74
CA ILE A 102 -2.95 -3.66 -6.52
C ILE A 102 -3.91 -4.86 -6.47
N ARG A 103 -4.50 -5.26 -7.60
CA ARG A 103 -5.36 -6.45 -7.69
C ARG A 103 -4.59 -7.71 -7.33
N ASN A 104 -3.35 -7.84 -7.78
CA ASN A 104 -2.48 -8.97 -7.43
C ASN A 104 -2.23 -9.02 -5.91
N GLY A 105 -1.88 -7.89 -5.29
CA GLY A 105 -1.70 -7.83 -3.85
C GLY A 105 -2.97 -8.14 -3.06
N VAL A 106 -4.12 -7.62 -3.49
CA VAL A 106 -5.43 -7.95 -2.89
C VAL A 106 -5.73 -9.44 -2.98
N ASN A 107 -5.50 -10.07 -4.14
CA ASN A 107 -5.73 -11.49 -4.32
C ASN A 107 -4.83 -12.35 -3.43
N LEU A 108 -3.55 -11.99 -3.30
CA LEU A 108 -2.61 -12.69 -2.42
C LEU A 108 -3.02 -12.58 -0.95
N VAL A 109 -3.44 -11.39 -0.49
CA VAL A 109 -3.92 -11.17 0.88
C VAL A 109 -5.20 -11.98 1.15
N LYS A 110 -6.14 -12.03 0.20
CA LYS A 110 -7.35 -12.87 0.31
C LYS A 110 -6.99 -14.35 0.35
N ALA A 111 -6.07 -14.81 -0.51
CA ALA A 111 -5.62 -16.19 -0.54
C ALA A 111 -4.93 -16.62 0.77
N ALA A 112 -4.32 -15.68 1.49
CA ALA A 112 -3.77 -15.89 2.83
C ALA A 112 -4.84 -15.95 3.95
N GLY A 113 -6.13 -15.87 3.61
CA GLY A 113 -7.23 -16.00 4.56
C GLY A 113 -7.63 -14.71 5.27
N ALA A 114 -7.19 -13.54 4.78
CA ALA A 114 -7.59 -12.25 5.32
C ALA A 114 -8.83 -11.67 4.62
N GLU A 115 -9.60 -10.85 5.34
CA GLU A 115 -10.69 -10.05 4.79
C GLU A 115 -10.12 -8.73 4.27
N VAL A 116 -10.15 -8.50 2.95
CA VAL A 116 -9.73 -7.20 2.40
C VAL A 116 -10.86 -6.19 2.48
N ILE A 117 -10.69 -5.14 3.28
CA ILE A 117 -11.70 -4.08 3.49
C ILE A 117 -11.57 -2.91 2.50
N GLY A 118 -10.46 -2.84 1.77
CA GLY A 118 -10.24 -1.82 0.76
C GLY A 118 -8.80 -1.81 0.25
N SER A 119 -8.54 -0.95 -0.73
CA SER A 119 -7.20 -0.77 -1.25
C SER A 119 -6.92 0.63 -1.79
N TYR A 120 -5.63 0.95 -1.95
CA TYR A 120 -5.16 2.22 -2.48
C TYR A 120 -3.88 2.07 -3.31
N VAL A 121 -3.74 2.84 -4.39
CA VAL A 121 -2.52 2.92 -5.18
C VAL A 121 -2.02 4.35 -5.20
N CYS A 122 -0.72 4.50 -5.01
CA CYS A 122 -0.06 5.80 -4.92
C CYS A 122 1.13 5.85 -5.87
N ASN A 123 1.36 6.99 -6.52
CA ASN A 123 2.62 7.18 -7.24
C ASN A 123 3.77 7.17 -6.23
N GLY A 124 4.90 6.62 -6.65
CA GLY A 124 6.16 6.65 -5.93
C GLY A 124 7.30 7.05 -6.85
N ALA A 125 8.51 7.14 -6.29
CA ALA A 125 9.71 7.44 -7.05
C ALA A 125 10.47 6.16 -7.40
N LEU A 126 11.08 6.15 -8.60
CA LEU A 126 11.98 5.07 -9.01
C LEU A 126 13.28 5.16 -8.21
N ASP A 127 13.83 4.01 -7.80
CA ASP A 127 15.14 3.94 -7.18
C ASP A 127 16.22 4.54 -8.11
N PRO A 128 17.02 5.52 -7.67
CA PRO A 128 18.13 6.06 -8.45
C PRO A 128 19.09 4.98 -9.00
N GLN A 129 19.32 3.91 -8.24
CA GLN A 129 20.16 2.80 -8.72
C GLN A 129 19.51 2.06 -9.90
N MET A 130 18.17 1.98 -9.92
CA MET A 130 17.43 1.39 -11.03
C MET A 130 17.48 2.27 -12.28
N ILE A 131 17.40 3.60 -12.12
CA ILE A 131 17.58 4.55 -13.23
C ILE A 131 18.95 4.35 -13.89
N GLU A 132 20.02 4.21 -13.10
CA GLU A 132 21.36 3.96 -13.63
C GLU A 132 21.48 2.60 -14.33
N LYS A 133 20.81 1.55 -13.82
CA LYS A 133 20.72 0.25 -14.50
C LYS A 133 20.01 0.38 -15.85
N PHE A 134 18.90 1.11 -15.93
CA PHE A 134 18.17 1.33 -17.18
C PHE A 134 18.98 2.16 -18.19
N LYS A 135 19.76 3.14 -17.73
CA LYS A 135 20.69 3.89 -18.60
C LYS A 135 21.81 3.01 -19.15
N ARG A 136 22.34 2.09 -18.35
CA ARG A 136 23.35 1.11 -18.82
C ARG A 136 22.74 0.12 -19.81
N ALA A 137 21.57 -0.43 -19.50
CA ALA A 137 20.83 -1.33 -20.37
C ALA A 137 20.52 -0.71 -21.74
N ALA A 138 20.15 0.57 -21.78
CA ALA A 138 19.91 1.30 -23.03
C ALA A 138 21.16 1.40 -23.94
N LYS A 139 22.37 1.29 -23.37
CA LYS A 139 23.63 1.29 -24.14
C LYS A 139 24.02 -0.09 -24.65
N THR A 140 23.47 -1.16 -24.07
CA THR A 140 23.93 -2.54 -24.30
C THR A 140 22.88 -3.44 -24.95
N MET A 141 21.58 -3.09 -24.85
CA MET A 141 20.50 -3.85 -25.48
C MET A 141 20.17 -3.26 -26.86
N GLY A 142 19.97 -4.11 -27.87
CA GLY A 142 19.51 -3.69 -29.20
C GLY A 142 18.02 -3.31 -29.23
N ASP A 143 17.47 -3.04 -30.41
CA ASP A 143 16.17 -2.35 -30.61
C ASP A 143 14.90 -3.19 -30.34
N GLY A 144 15.05 -4.36 -29.72
CA GLY A 144 13.95 -5.27 -29.40
C GLY A 144 12.89 -4.65 -28.47
N ALA A 145 11.63 -5.06 -28.61
CA ALA A 145 10.52 -4.49 -27.83
C ALA A 145 10.68 -4.64 -26.30
N VAL A 146 11.14 -5.80 -25.82
CA VAL A 146 11.39 -6.07 -24.40
C VAL A 146 12.54 -5.21 -23.85
N ALA A 147 13.58 -4.98 -24.67
CA ALA A 147 14.67 -4.08 -24.36
C ALA A 147 14.17 -2.64 -24.25
N ARG A 148 13.30 -2.18 -25.17
CA ARG A 148 12.71 -0.84 -25.14
C ARG A 148 11.80 -0.60 -23.92
N GLU A 149 11.15 -1.63 -23.39
CA GLU A 149 10.29 -1.49 -22.20
C GLU A 149 11.08 -1.24 -20.91
N HIS A 150 12.26 -1.87 -20.76
CA HIS A 150 13.12 -1.71 -19.58
C HIS A 150 14.33 -0.78 -19.80
N ALA A 151 14.59 -0.32 -21.04
CA ALA A 151 15.62 0.67 -21.33
C ALA A 151 15.17 2.08 -20.93
N TYR A 152 16.15 2.90 -20.54
CA TYR A 152 15.95 4.34 -20.37
C TYR A 152 15.68 5.01 -21.73
N THR A 153 14.69 5.90 -21.77
CA THR A 153 14.48 6.86 -22.87
C THR A 153 14.34 8.28 -22.29
N PRO A 154 14.58 9.35 -23.07
CA PRO A 154 14.38 10.72 -22.59
C PRO A 154 12.99 10.97 -21.99
N GLU A 155 11.94 10.42 -22.59
CA GLU A 155 10.55 10.55 -22.13
C GLU A 155 10.34 9.89 -20.77
N LYS A 156 10.91 8.68 -20.58
CA LYS A 156 10.89 8.02 -19.26
C LYS A 156 11.68 8.82 -18.23
N GLY A 157 12.79 9.45 -18.63
CA GLY A 157 13.58 10.35 -17.80
C GLY A 157 12.77 11.53 -17.26
N LEU A 158 11.97 12.18 -18.10
CA LEU A 158 11.07 13.27 -17.68
C LEU A 158 10.07 12.80 -16.63
N ARG A 159 9.48 11.60 -16.82
CA ARG A 159 8.58 11.02 -15.80
C ARG A 159 9.32 10.73 -14.50
N TYR A 160 10.52 10.14 -14.56
CA TYR A 160 11.29 9.85 -13.35
C TYR A 160 11.63 11.12 -12.57
N GLU A 161 11.95 12.22 -13.26
CA GLU A 161 12.18 13.53 -12.64
C GLU A 161 10.93 14.06 -11.96
N LEU A 162 9.80 14.06 -12.67
CA LEU A 162 8.50 14.48 -12.12
C LEU A 162 8.12 13.68 -10.87
N PHE A 163 8.45 12.38 -10.86
CA PHE A 163 8.05 11.45 -9.80
C PHE A 163 8.94 11.52 -8.55
N LYS A 164 10.06 12.28 -8.57
CA LYS A 164 10.96 12.39 -7.41
C LYS A 164 10.29 12.91 -6.14
N SER A 165 9.26 13.76 -6.28
CA SER A 165 8.52 14.31 -5.15
C SER A 165 7.34 13.44 -4.68
N HIS A 166 7.05 12.35 -5.37
CA HIS A 166 5.95 11.45 -5.03
C HIS A 166 6.35 10.42 -3.94
N PRO A 167 5.42 9.97 -3.08
CA PRO A 167 4.03 10.43 -2.92
C PRO A 167 3.92 11.91 -2.55
N THR A 168 2.98 12.62 -3.15
CA THR A 168 2.64 14.00 -2.77
C THR A 168 1.86 14.05 -1.45
N ALA A 169 1.74 15.23 -0.85
CA ALA A 169 0.90 15.41 0.33
C ALA A 169 -0.58 15.06 0.07
N ALA A 170 -1.10 15.39 -1.12
CA ALA A 170 -2.48 15.07 -1.51
C ALA A 170 -2.71 13.56 -1.62
N GLU A 171 -1.78 12.81 -2.22
CA GLU A 171 -1.88 11.35 -2.28
C GLU A 171 -1.79 10.70 -0.89
N CYS A 172 -0.88 11.19 -0.04
CA CYS A 172 -0.80 10.78 1.36
C CYS A 172 -2.10 11.04 2.13
N ALA A 173 -2.71 12.22 1.96
CA ALA A 173 -3.97 12.57 2.59
C ALA A 173 -5.12 11.67 2.11
N LEU A 174 -5.18 11.41 0.80
CA LEU A 174 -6.20 10.54 0.22
C LEU A 174 -6.06 9.08 0.70
N ALA A 175 -4.84 8.58 0.84
CA ALA A 175 -4.59 7.25 1.39
C ALA A 175 -5.16 7.12 2.82
N SER A 176 -4.92 8.14 3.65
CA SER A 176 -5.45 8.20 5.01
C SER A 176 -6.97 8.28 5.05
N GLU A 177 -7.57 9.17 4.24
CA GLU A 177 -9.03 9.30 4.12
C GLU A 177 -9.66 7.95 3.77
N ARG A 178 -9.15 7.30 2.71
CA ARG A 178 -9.67 6.02 2.23
C ARG A 178 -9.55 4.92 3.29
N PHE A 179 -8.47 4.87 4.06
CA PHE A 179 -8.37 3.89 5.15
C PHE A 179 -9.39 4.17 6.25
N ASN A 180 -9.51 5.41 6.70
CA ASN A 180 -10.43 5.80 7.77
C ASN A 180 -11.89 5.54 7.41
N GLU A 181 -12.30 5.84 6.17
CA GLU A 181 -13.62 5.49 5.65
C GLU A 181 -13.91 3.99 5.74
N ARG A 182 -12.91 3.14 5.45
CA ARG A 182 -13.08 1.69 5.54
C ARG A 182 -13.16 1.20 6.97
N LEU A 183 -12.32 1.73 7.87
CA LEU A 183 -12.40 1.40 9.30
C LEU A 183 -13.78 1.71 9.88
N VAL A 184 -14.23 2.94 9.65
CA VAL A 184 -15.56 3.43 10.07
C VAL A 184 -16.67 2.53 9.56
N LEU A 185 -16.68 2.23 8.26
CA LEU A 185 -17.73 1.44 7.65
C LEU A 185 -17.71 0.01 8.21
N SER A 186 -16.53 -0.60 8.32
CA SER A 186 -16.36 -1.95 8.86
C SER A 186 -16.86 -2.06 10.31
N GLU A 187 -16.53 -1.10 11.18
CA GLU A 187 -17.01 -1.12 12.57
C GLU A 187 -18.53 -0.93 12.67
N ARG A 188 -19.10 -0.01 11.88
CA ARG A 188 -20.55 0.21 11.86
C ARG A 188 -21.32 -0.99 11.33
N VAL A 189 -20.83 -1.63 10.26
CA VAL A 189 -21.42 -2.87 9.74
C VAL A 189 -21.31 -4.00 10.76
N ALA A 190 -20.17 -4.13 11.45
CA ALA A 190 -20.01 -5.12 12.51
C ALA A 190 -21.00 -4.89 13.67
N HIS A 191 -21.27 -3.63 14.02
CA HIS A 191 -22.27 -3.28 15.03
C HIS A 191 -23.70 -3.69 14.61
N LEU A 192 -24.08 -3.49 13.34
CA LEU A 192 -25.40 -3.92 12.82
C LEU A 192 -25.56 -5.45 12.81
N ALA A 193 -24.46 -6.18 12.66
CA ALA A 193 -24.49 -7.64 12.70
C ALA A 193 -24.54 -8.20 14.14
N ALA A 194 -24.34 -7.36 15.17
CA ALA A 194 -24.35 -7.79 16.56
C ALA A 194 -25.79 -8.06 17.04
N PRO A 195 -26.06 -9.20 17.72
CA PRO A 195 -27.37 -9.51 18.27
C PRO A 195 -27.86 -8.41 19.22
N GLY A 196 -29.05 -7.87 18.96
CA GLY A 196 -29.67 -6.83 19.81
C GLY A 196 -29.39 -5.37 19.40
N SER A 197 -28.75 -5.12 18.26
CA SER A 197 -28.60 -3.77 17.70
C SER A 197 -29.93 -3.27 17.11
N HIS A 198 -30.78 -2.68 17.95
CA HIS A 198 -31.93 -1.91 17.49
C HIS A 198 -31.44 -0.50 17.12
N LEU A 199 -31.33 -0.21 15.83
CA LEU A 199 -31.32 1.16 15.35
C LEU A 199 -32.67 1.80 15.75
N GLN A 200 -32.65 2.71 16.71
CA GLN A 200 -33.66 3.77 16.83
C GLN A 200 -33.14 5.02 16.14
#